data_AF-A0A9E5BH70-F1
#
_entry.id   AF-A0A9E5BH70-F1
#
_cell.length_a   1.000
_cell.length_b   1.000
_cell.length_c   1.000
_cell.angle_alpha   90.00
_cell.angle_beta   90.00
_cell.angle_gamma   90.00
#
_symmetry.space_group_name_H-M   'P 1'
#
loop_
_entity.id
_entity.type
_entity.pdbx_description
1 polymer ?
#
loop_
_entity_poly.entity_id
_entity_poly.type
_entity_poly.pdbx_seq_one_letter_code
_entity_poly.pdbx_strand_id
1 'polypeptide(L)'
;VDGLFFYKGSINPGDSEDNSVVKFSSHHGVLKNTAIVDYNPSDFKTSYYWVFFAGSNNTVDHCYFKGKNNKQPLVGNAIDESRYNAVKFSYFKNIPYLVCNGRENIRVWGSGKFDEKGKDGAYFTVEGNLFDHADGEGTEIISLKSNYNQVLNNTIIATAGCINIRRGSSNTVKGNVILGQGAKQAQGLRMSGANNTVVQNFVSGTEYGIRVSAGEYIGSALTPDYQPHNKDRASSNKNTEGTVTSYPQVKKLMLANNVIANVKGSCLEMGSDFKKHWPAEQMVLLPEDSDIMNNRFINTTPGAVVEGSLPDGKTPMGSITTKPNRYKGNTILGDGKIKYPPAENGFKVEPYPSNWSEKKELSNFTVLTPQDVGPAWVVALREAKKFPMEDDRSCYPADEGTKDKGSKDKSDKVKKKK
;
A
#
# COMPACT_ATOMS: atom_id res chain seq x y z
N VAL A 1 -22.01 17.45 -2.81
CA VAL A 1 -22.81 16.51 -3.63
C VAL A 1 -23.19 15.33 -2.75
N ASP A 2 -24.46 14.94 -2.76
CA ASP A 2 -25.02 13.92 -1.87
C ASP A 2 -25.97 13.01 -2.66
N GLY A 3 -25.86 11.69 -2.48
CA GLY A 3 -26.89 10.74 -2.92
C GLY A 3 -26.90 10.36 -4.40
N LEU A 4 -25.80 10.52 -5.15
CA LEU A 4 -25.77 10.15 -6.57
C LEU A 4 -25.55 8.64 -6.78
N PHE A 5 -26.04 8.13 -7.91
CA PHE A 5 -25.79 6.76 -8.36
C PHE A 5 -25.33 6.72 -9.81
N PHE A 6 -24.04 6.44 -10.02
CA PHE A 6 -23.43 6.22 -11.34
C PHE A 6 -23.40 4.71 -11.62
N TYR A 7 -24.10 4.25 -12.65
CA TYR A 7 -24.26 2.82 -12.92
C TYR A 7 -24.06 2.50 -14.40
N LYS A 8 -23.14 1.56 -14.70
CA LYS A 8 -22.93 1.00 -16.05
C LYS A 8 -22.77 2.03 -17.19
N GLY A 9 -22.16 3.17 -16.89
CA GLY A 9 -21.80 4.19 -17.89
C GLY A 9 -20.29 4.30 -18.07
N SER A 10 -19.86 5.28 -18.85
CA SER A 10 -18.45 5.62 -19.01
C SER A 10 -18.29 7.12 -19.23
N ILE A 11 -17.07 7.63 -19.15
CA ILE A 11 -16.72 8.95 -19.70
C ILE A 11 -15.87 8.77 -20.95
N ASN A 12 -15.88 9.78 -21.82
CA ASN A 12 -14.91 9.92 -22.90
C ASN A 12 -13.76 10.80 -22.38
N PRO A 13 -12.63 10.21 -21.95
CA PRO A 13 -11.51 11.00 -21.44
C PRO A 13 -10.92 11.86 -22.57
N GLY A 14 -10.58 13.11 -22.25
CA GLY A 14 -9.77 13.96 -23.12
C GLY A 14 -8.28 13.66 -22.97
N ASP A 15 -7.41 14.59 -23.36
CA ASP A 15 -5.95 14.38 -23.31
C ASP A 15 -5.33 14.58 -21.90
N SER A 16 -6.13 14.99 -20.91
CA SER A 16 -5.63 15.26 -19.55
C SER A 16 -5.27 13.97 -18.79
N GLU A 17 -4.22 14.01 -17.97
CA GLU A 17 -3.88 12.90 -17.09
C GLU A 17 -4.85 12.73 -15.90
N ASP A 18 -5.69 13.75 -15.63
CA ASP A 18 -6.61 13.80 -14.49
C ASP A 18 -8.09 13.55 -14.83
N ASN A 19 -8.36 13.00 -16.02
CA ASN A 19 -9.70 12.55 -16.42
C ASN A 19 -10.34 11.72 -15.31
N SER A 20 -11.57 12.06 -14.94
CA SER A 20 -12.27 11.42 -13.82
C SER A 20 -13.78 11.51 -13.93
N VAL A 21 -14.48 10.54 -13.29
CA VAL A 21 -15.94 10.58 -13.16
C VAL A 21 -16.36 11.73 -12.24
N VAL A 22 -15.69 11.87 -11.09
CA VAL A 22 -15.85 12.99 -10.17
C VAL A 22 -14.50 13.68 -9.96
N LYS A 23 -14.43 14.96 -10.34
CA LYS A 23 -13.25 15.82 -10.11
C LYS A 23 -13.55 16.89 -9.08
N PHE A 24 -12.80 16.90 -7.98
CA PHE A 24 -12.77 18.04 -7.06
C PHE A 24 -11.84 19.12 -7.59
N SER A 25 -12.33 19.96 -8.50
CA SER A 25 -11.69 21.24 -8.85
C SER A 25 -11.91 22.34 -7.79
N SER A 26 -12.52 21.98 -6.66
CA SER A 26 -12.88 22.86 -5.56
C SER A 26 -11.92 22.72 -4.38
N HIS A 27 -12.09 23.61 -3.41
CA HIS A 27 -11.64 23.40 -2.03
C HIS A 27 -12.86 23.18 -1.12
N HIS A 28 -12.70 22.42 -0.03
CA HIS A 28 -13.76 22.19 0.97
C HIS A 28 -15.03 21.48 0.44
N GLY A 29 -14.94 20.84 -0.73
CA GLY A 29 -16.03 20.08 -1.32
C GLY A 29 -16.25 18.75 -0.61
N VAL A 30 -17.51 18.30 -0.56
CA VAL A 30 -17.87 16.99 -0.01
C VAL A 30 -18.66 16.20 -1.04
N LEU A 31 -18.22 14.98 -1.35
CA LEU A 31 -19.00 13.95 -2.04
C LEU A 31 -19.41 12.93 -0.98
N LYS A 32 -20.71 12.79 -0.75
CA LYS A 32 -21.20 11.82 0.24
C LYS A 32 -22.36 10.96 -0.25
N ASN A 33 -22.57 9.82 0.41
CA ASN A 33 -23.64 8.87 0.14
C ASN A 33 -23.80 8.52 -1.35
N THR A 34 -22.70 8.46 -2.09
CA THR A 34 -22.71 8.28 -3.55
C THR A 34 -22.22 6.88 -3.90
N ALA A 35 -22.82 6.26 -4.92
CA ALA A 35 -22.37 4.98 -5.45
C ALA A 35 -21.86 5.13 -6.88
N ILE A 36 -20.70 4.53 -7.18
CA ILE A 36 -20.16 4.35 -8.54
C ILE A 36 -19.97 2.86 -8.77
N VAL A 37 -20.75 2.30 -9.71
CA VAL A 37 -20.87 0.85 -9.91
C VAL A 37 -20.72 0.52 -11.39
N ASP A 38 -19.70 -0.27 -11.72
CA ASP A 38 -19.38 -0.74 -13.07
C ASP A 38 -19.34 0.40 -14.11
N TYR A 39 -18.92 1.61 -13.69
CA TYR A 39 -18.84 2.80 -14.55
C TYR A 39 -17.53 2.78 -15.34
N ASN A 40 -17.49 1.93 -16.36
CA ASN A 40 -16.30 1.56 -17.11
C ASN A 40 -16.49 1.77 -18.62
N PRO A 41 -15.43 2.14 -19.36
CA PRO A 41 -15.43 2.13 -20.83
C PRO A 41 -15.33 0.69 -21.36
N SER A 42 -15.59 0.50 -22.65
CA SER A 42 -15.44 -0.82 -23.30
C SER A 42 -13.99 -1.30 -23.38
N ASP A 43 -13.03 -0.39 -23.57
CA ASP A 43 -11.60 -0.70 -23.55
C ASP A 43 -11.02 -0.47 -22.14
N PHE A 44 -10.60 -1.55 -21.47
CA PHE A 44 -9.98 -1.48 -20.14
C PHE A 44 -8.67 -0.65 -20.11
N LYS A 45 -8.05 -0.40 -21.27
CA LYS A 45 -6.85 0.45 -21.37
C LYS A 45 -7.17 1.94 -21.31
N THR A 46 -8.44 2.33 -21.47
CA THR A 46 -8.87 3.72 -21.31
C THR A 46 -8.58 4.21 -19.89
N SER A 47 -7.93 5.36 -19.78
CA SER A 47 -7.36 5.86 -18.53
C SER A 47 -8.21 6.96 -17.93
N TYR A 48 -8.79 6.70 -16.75
CA TYR A 48 -9.40 7.74 -15.92
C TYR A 48 -9.63 7.24 -14.48
N TYR A 49 -9.62 8.17 -13.54
CA TYR A 49 -9.97 7.92 -12.15
C TYR A 49 -11.49 7.88 -11.97
N TRP A 50 -11.99 7.24 -10.92
CA TRP A 50 -13.37 7.48 -10.51
C TRP A 50 -13.48 8.75 -9.70
N VAL A 51 -12.53 8.99 -8.80
CA VAL A 51 -12.46 10.25 -8.04
C VAL A 51 -11.06 10.83 -8.15
N PHE A 52 -10.99 12.11 -8.50
CA PHE A 52 -9.73 12.85 -8.54
C PHE A 52 -9.82 14.15 -7.74
N PHE A 53 -8.86 14.36 -6.84
CA PHE A 53 -8.72 15.60 -6.09
C PHE A 53 -7.72 16.55 -6.75
N ALA A 54 -8.20 17.68 -7.28
CA ALA A 54 -7.34 18.73 -7.83
C ALA A 54 -7.14 19.90 -6.85
N GLY A 55 -8.10 20.15 -5.95
CA GLY A 55 -7.98 21.12 -4.86
C GLY A 55 -7.82 20.48 -3.47
N SER A 56 -7.94 21.29 -2.43
CA SER A 56 -7.60 20.95 -1.03
C SER A 56 -8.81 20.91 -0.09
N ASN A 57 -8.68 20.25 1.07
CA ASN A 57 -9.71 20.13 2.11
C ASN A 57 -11.03 19.48 1.66
N ASN A 58 -11.00 18.71 0.58
CA ASN A 58 -12.17 17.99 0.07
C ASN A 58 -12.32 16.63 0.75
N THR A 59 -13.54 16.11 0.82
CA THR A 59 -13.84 14.82 1.46
C THR A 59 -14.73 13.96 0.58
N VAL A 60 -14.37 12.69 0.43
CA VAL A 60 -15.25 11.60 0.04
C VAL A 60 -15.70 10.88 1.31
N ASP A 61 -17.00 10.78 1.52
CA ASP A 61 -17.58 10.30 2.79
C ASP A 61 -18.73 9.32 2.55
N HIS A 62 -18.71 8.14 3.17
CA HIS A 62 -19.80 7.15 3.05
C HIS A 62 -20.17 6.84 1.58
N CYS A 63 -19.19 6.61 0.72
CA CYS A 63 -19.41 6.26 -0.69
C CYS A 63 -19.24 4.75 -0.95
N TYR A 64 -19.85 4.25 -2.03
CA TYR A 64 -19.74 2.86 -2.48
C TYR A 64 -19.09 2.79 -3.86
N PHE A 65 -18.01 2.04 -3.99
CA PHE A 65 -17.27 1.88 -5.23
C PHE A 65 -17.16 0.40 -5.57
N LYS A 66 -17.70 -0.02 -6.73
CA LYS A 66 -17.67 -1.42 -7.13
C LYS A 66 -17.43 -1.64 -8.60
N GLY A 67 -16.44 -2.48 -8.92
CA GLY A 67 -16.22 -2.99 -10.28
C GLY A 67 -15.37 -2.13 -11.21
N LYS A 68 -14.53 -1.21 -10.72
CA LYS A 68 -13.65 -0.42 -11.61
C LYS A 68 -12.68 -1.34 -12.33
N ASN A 69 -12.72 -1.37 -13.66
CA ASN A 69 -11.87 -2.25 -14.46
C ASN A 69 -11.01 -1.55 -15.52
N ASN A 70 -11.02 -0.22 -15.58
CA ASN A 70 -10.21 0.58 -16.49
C ASN A 70 -8.90 1.09 -15.83
N LYS A 71 -7.96 1.63 -16.61
CA LYS A 71 -6.67 2.18 -16.12
C LYS A 71 -6.83 3.40 -15.19
N GLN A 72 -5.73 3.76 -14.53
CA GLN A 72 -5.61 4.72 -13.42
C GLN A 72 -6.20 4.18 -12.10
N PRO A 73 -5.69 4.69 -10.95
CA PRO A 73 -6.29 4.42 -9.65
C PRO A 73 -7.79 4.68 -9.60
N LEU A 74 -8.48 4.06 -8.65
CA LEU A 74 -9.88 4.42 -8.39
C LEU A 74 -9.96 5.84 -7.81
N VAL A 75 -9.18 6.12 -6.77
CA VAL A 75 -9.03 7.44 -6.18
C VAL A 75 -7.59 7.93 -6.35
N GLY A 76 -7.44 9.17 -6.82
CA GLY A 76 -6.14 9.83 -6.93
C GLY A 76 -6.21 11.33 -6.67
N ASN A 77 -5.05 11.98 -6.65
CA ASN A 77 -4.97 13.43 -6.47
C ASN A 77 -3.82 14.07 -7.23
N ALA A 78 -3.91 15.38 -7.44
CA ALA A 78 -2.85 16.19 -8.00
C ALA A 78 -1.64 16.26 -7.06
N ILE A 79 -0.44 16.39 -7.61
CA ILE A 79 0.79 16.51 -6.80
C ILE A 79 0.80 17.86 -6.04
N ASP A 80 0.31 18.92 -6.68
CA ASP A 80 0.28 20.28 -6.15
C ASP A 80 -1.14 20.70 -5.76
N GLU A 81 -1.26 21.64 -4.82
CA GLU A 81 -2.53 22.28 -4.41
C GLU A 81 -3.68 21.34 -3.99
N SER A 82 -3.33 20.08 -3.72
CA SER A 82 -4.23 19.04 -3.24
C SER A 82 -3.76 18.54 -1.86
N ARG A 83 -4.11 19.31 -0.83
CA ARG A 83 -3.70 19.11 0.57
C ARG A 83 -4.92 18.83 1.45
N TYR A 84 -4.72 18.07 2.53
CA TYR A 84 -5.75 17.83 3.56
C TYR A 84 -7.04 17.22 3.03
N ASN A 85 -6.97 16.47 1.93
CA ASN A 85 -8.11 15.74 1.38
C ASN A 85 -8.33 14.43 2.16
N ALA A 86 -9.54 13.91 2.13
CA ALA A 86 -9.89 12.70 2.85
C ALA A 86 -10.82 11.75 2.08
N VAL A 87 -10.67 10.45 2.35
CA VAL A 87 -11.61 9.39 1.99
C VAL A 87 -11.98 8.66 3.27
N LYS A 88 -13.26 8.75 3.64
CA LYS A 88 -13.76 8.26 4.92
C LYS A 88 -14.98 7.37 4.76
N PHE A 89 -15.07 6.35 5.63
CA PHE A 89 -16.24 5.50 5.82
C PHE A 89 -16.83 4.91 4.53
N SER A 90 -15.98 4.74 3.51
CA SER A 90 -16.40 4.31 2.17
C SER A 90 -16.11 2.83 1.95
N TYR A 91 -16.89 2.20 1.08
CA TYR A 91 -16.84 0.78 0.80
C TYR A 91 -16.36 0.51 -0.63
N PHE A 92 -15.21 -0.13 -0.74
CA PHE A 92 -14.58 -0.57 -1.98
C PHE A 92 -14.80 -2.07 -2.12
N LYS A 93 -15.62 -2.48 -3.09
CA LYS A 93 -16.06 -3.87 -3.24
C LYS A 93 -15.77 -4.40 -4.64
N ASN A 94 -15.23 -5.61 -4.74
CA ASN A 94 -15.13 -6.35 -6.01
C ASN A 94 -14.44 -5.50 -7.11
N ILE A 95 -13.25 -4.97 -6.84
CA ILE A 95 -12.42 -4.25 -7.82
C ILE A 95 -11.54 -5.29 -8.53
N PRO A 96 -11.76 -5.61 -9.82
CA PRO A 96 -11.11 -6.74 -10.46
C PRO A 96 -9.58 -6.62 -10.51
N TYR A 97 -8.92 -7.75 -10.24
CA TYR A 97 -7.48 -7.90 -10.45
C TYR A 97 -7.15 -7.82 -11.93
N LEU A 98 -6.25 -6.92 -12.29
CA LEU A 98 -5.64 -6.86 -13.61
C LEU A 98 -4.15 -6.53 -13.46
N VAL A 99 -3.30 -7.36 -14.06
CA VAL A 99 -1.83 -7.26 -13.99
C VAL A 99 -1.33 -6.03 -14.76
N CYS A 100 -1.51 -4.85 -14.19
CA CYS A 100 -1.09 -3.59 -14.77
C CYS A 100 -0.84 -2.57 -13.65
N ASN A 101 0.37 -2.01 -13.60
CA ASN A 101 0.72 -0.94 -12.69
C ASN A 101 -0.16 0.30 -12.91
N GLY A 102 -0.54 0.97 -11.83
CA GLY A 102 -1.31 2.21 -11.86
C GLY A 102 -2.81 1.99 -11.72
N ARG A 103 -3.22 0.98 -10.95
CA ARG A 103 -4.63 0.69 -10.62
C ARG A 103 -4.84 0.49 -9.13
N GLU A 104 -4.10 1.23 -8.32
CA GLU A 104 -4.29 1.28 -6.88
C GLU A 104 -5.75 1.67 -6.54
N ASN A 105 -6.32 1.16 -5.44
CA ASN A 105 -7.63 1.67 -5.03
C ASN A 105 -7.52 3.13 -4.61
N ILE A 106 -6.45 3.48 -3.88
CA ILE A 106 -6.13 4.85 -3.52
C ILE A 106 -4.64 5.10 -3.76
N ARG A 107 -4.33 6.13 -4.56
CA ARG A 107 -2.96 6.64 -4.73
C ARG A 107 -2.87 8.08 -4.26
N VAL A 108 -1.96 8.35 -3.33
CA VAL A 108 -1.76 9.69 -2.77
C VAL A 108 -0.45 10.29 -3.27
N TRP A 109 -0.54 11.29 -4.13
CA TRP A 109 0.58 12.13 -4.55
C TRP A 109 0.74 13.38 -3.67
N GLY A 110 1.91 14.01 -3.71
CA GLY A 110 2.20 15.23 -2.97
C GLY A 110 3.70 15.43 -2.76
N SER A 111 4.06 16.45 -1.97
CA SER A 111 5.44 16.62 -1.49
C SER A 111 5.93 15.33 -0.80
N GLY A 112 7.16 14.90 -1.11
CA GLY A 112 7.71 13.59 -0.77
C GLY A 112 7.76 12.61 -1.95
N LYS A 113 7.05 12.89 -3.05
CA LYS A 113 7.09 12.09 -4.30
C LYS A 113 8.50 12.04 -4.90
N PHE A 114 9.29 13.08 -4.69
CA PHE A 114 10.64 13.25 -5.25
C PHE A 114 11.69 13.43 -4.13
N ASP A 115 11.48 12.78 -2.99
CA ASP A 115 12.37 12.81 -1.81
C ASP A 115 12.49 14.17 -1.12
N GLU A 116 11.49 15.04 -1.24
CA GLU A 116 11.44 16.27 -0.48
C GLU A 116 11.34 15.96 1.03
N LYS A 117 12.42 16.26 1.79
CA LYS A 117 12.54 16.01 3.24
C LYS A 117 11.97 17.13 4.12
N GLY A 118 11.08 17.93 3.56
CA GLY A 118 10.52 19.13 4.20
C GLY A 118 9.42 18.83 5.21
N LYS A 119 8.78 19.91 5.67
CA LYS A 119 7.55 19.84 6.48
C LYS A 119 6.28 19.81 5.66
N ASP A 120 6.36 19.88 4.32
CA ASP A 120 5.20 19.77 3.43
C ASP A 120 4.88 18.32 3.09
N GLY A 121 3.63 18.05 2.73
CA GLY A 121 3.09 16.74 2.39
C GLY A 121 1.73 16.85 1.74
N ALA A 122 1.06 15.72 1.45
CA ALA A 122 -0.33 15.79 1.01
C ALA A 122 -1.30 15.89 2.20
N TYR A 123 -0.87 15.46 3.39
CA TYR A 123 -1.70 15.41 4.60
C TYR A 123 -3.02 14.68 4.38
N PHE A 124 -3.01 13.68 3.49
CA PHE A 124 -4.21 12.98 3.08
C PHE A 124 -4.65 12.00 4.17
N THR A 125 -5.95 11.93 4.44
CA THR A 125 -6.52 11.01 5.42
C THR A 125 -7.33 9.91 4.74
N VAL A 126 -6.93 8.66 4.92
CA VAL A 126 -7.70 7.47 4.52
C VAL A 126 -8.17 6.78 5.80
N GLU A 127 -9.45 6.94 6.15
CA GLU A 127 -9.96 6.57 7.47
C GLU A 127 -11.25 5.75 7.43
N GLY A 128 -11.29 4.64 8.18
CA GLY A 128 -12.54 3.93 8.41
C GLY A 128 -13.15 3.30 7.16
N ASN A 129 -12.36 3.01 6.13
CA ASN A 129 -12.87 2.42 4.89
C ASN A 129 -12.80 0.88 4.93
N LEU A 130 -13.72 0.24 4.21
CA LEU A 130 -13.71 -1.21 3.98
C LEU A 130 -13.28 -1.50 2.54
N PHE A 131 -12.29 -2.36 2.37
CA PHE A 131 -11.86 -2.92 1.09
C PHE A 131 -12.13 -4.41 1.09
N ASP A 132 -12.98 -4.89 0.20
CA ASP A 132 -13.44 -6.29 0.18
C ASP A 132 -13.38 -6.81 -1.26
N HIS A 133 -12.48 -7.76 -1.52
CA HIS A 133 -12.13 -8.21 -2.87
C HIS A 133 -11.79 -7.03 -3.81
N ALA A 134 -11.09 -6.02 -3.28
CA ALA A 134 -10.73 -4.81 -4.02
C ALA A 134 -9.32 -4.92 -4.63
N ASP A 135 -9.11 -5.92 -5.49
CA ASP A 135 -7.78 -6.37 -5.88
C ASP A 135 -6.97 -5.35 -6.72
N GLY A 136 -7.63 -4.61 -7.60
CA GLY A 136 -6.97 -3.57 -8.42
C GLY A 136 -5.78 -4.10 -9.22
N GLU A 137 -4.57 -3.59 -8.95
CA GLU A 137 -3.32 -4.08 -9.55
C GLU A 137 -2.66 -5.25 -8.79
N GLY A 138 -3.21 -5.64 -7.65
CA GLY A 138 -2.73 -6.74 -6.79
C GLY A 138 -1.39 -6.51 -6.08
N THR A 139 -0.86 -5.29 -6.12
CA THR A 139 0.37 -4.90 -5.41
C THR A 139 0.14 -3.82 -4.36
N GLU A 140 -0.57 -2.75 -4.69
CA GLU A 140 -0.81 -1.63 -3.79
C GLU A 140 -2.32 -1.34 -3.69
N ILE A 141 -2.92 -1.59 -2.52
CA ILE A 141 -4.32 -1.26 -2.24
C ILE A 141 -4.41 0.24 -1.96
N ILE A 142 -3.60 0.69 -0.99
CA ILE A 142 -3.38 2.10 -0.66
C ILE A 142 -1.91 2.37 -0.89
N SER A 143 -1.58 3.30 -1.79
CA SER A 143 -0.21 3.69 -2.08
C SER A 143 0.04 5.15 -1.71
N LEU A 144 0.79 5.35 -0.61
CA LEU A 144 1.27 6.66 -0.20
C LEU A 144 2.55 6.98 -0.95
N LYS A 145 2.51 8.06 -1.74
CA LYS A 145 3.64 8.57 -2.53
C LYS A 145 3.89 10.06 -2.17
N SER A 146 3.73 10.39 -0.89
CA SER A 146 3.88 11.73 -0.31
C SER A 146 4.08 11.67 1.22
N ASN A 147 4.32 12.83 1.84
CA ASN A 147 4.58 12.97 3.27
C ASN A 147 3.32 13.25 4.09
N TYR A 148 3.40 13.01 5.41
CA TYR A 148 2.43 13.42 6.44
C TYR A 148 1.00 12.88 6.28
N ASN A 149 0.81 11.78 5.55
CA ASN A 149 -0.50 11.16 5.39
C ASN A 149 -0.88 10.28 6.58
N GLN A 150 -2.17 9.98 6.67
CA GLN A 150 -2.75 9.14 7.72
C GLN A 150 -3.61 8.03 7.09
N VAL A 151 -3.35 6.79 7.47
CA VAL A 151 -4.13 5.60 7.10
C VAL A 151 -4.62 4.96 8.40
N LEU A 152 -5.88 5.20 8.73
CA LEU A 152 -6.44 4.99 10.07
C LEU A 152 -7.64 4.04 10.06
N ASN A 153 -7.62 3.01 10.90
CA ASN A 153 -8.80 2.19 11.21
C ASN A 153 -9.54 1.62 9.98
N ASN A 154 -8.82 1.35 8.88
CA ASN A 154 -9.42 0.72 7.70
C ASN A 154 -9.45 -0.80 7.88
N THR A 155 -10.41 -1.46 7.24
CA THR A 155 -10.48 -2.93 7.18
C THR A 155 -10.30 -3.39 5.74
N ILE A 156 -9.40 -4.35 5.52
CA ILE A 156 -9.11 -4.96 4.23
C ILE A 156 -9.40 -6.45 4.33
N ILE A 157 -10.24 -6.98 3.46
CA ILE A 157 -10.72 -8.36 3.46
C ILE A 157 -10.51 -8.98 2.09
N ALA A 158 -9.93 -10.18 2.05
CA ALA A 158 -9.81 -11.01 0.85
C ALA A 158 -9.34 -10.24 -0.39
N THR A 159 -8.36 -9.36 -0.22
CA THR A 159 -7.91 -8.42 -1.26
C THR A 159 -6.43 -8.62 -1.54
N ALA A 160 -6.07 -8.72 -2.82
CA ALA A 160 -4.68 -8.76 -3.27
C ALA A 160 -3.96 -7.41 -3.07
N GLY A 161 -2.68 -7.45 -2.68
CA GLY A 161 -1.85 -6.26 -2.43
C GLY A 161 -1.72 -5.90 -0.94
N CYS A 162 -1.18 -4.71 -0.67
CA CYS A 162 -0.86 -4.23 0.69
C CYS A 162 -1.25 -2.76 0.92
N ILE A 163 -1.20 -2.30 2.18
CA ILE A 163 -1.01 -0.88 2.49
C ILE A 163 0.47 -0.57 2.30
N ASN A 164 0.79 0.31 1.35
CA ASN A 164 2.16 0.63 1.00
C ASN A 164 2.50 2.10 1.26
N ILE A 165 3.48 2.33 2.14
CA ILE A 165 4.22 3.59 2.15
C ILE A 165 5.28 3.48 1.05
N ARG A 166 4.86 3.72 -0.20
CA ARG A 166 5.70 3.50 -1.37
C ARG A 166 6.85 4.49 -1.43
N ARG A 167 6.59 5.76 -1.09
CA ARG A 167 7.57 6.83 -0.93
C ARG A 167 7.02 7.88 0.06
N GLY A 168 7.86 8.83 0.45
CA GLY A 168 7.52 9.89 1.40
C GLY A 168 7.88 9.53 2.85
N SER A 169 7.66 10.48 3.75
CA SER A 169 8.10 10.45 5.14
C SER A 169 7.03 10.98 6.10
N SER A 170 7.16 10.65 7.39
CA SER A 170 6.27 11.13 8.44
C SER A 170 4.81 10.69 8.27
N ASN A 171 4.57 9.56 7.60
CA ASN A 171 3.23 8.98 7.46
C ASN A 171 2.85 8.17 8.70
N THR A 172 1.55 8.11 8.98
CA THR A 172 0.99 7.30 10.07
C THR A 172 0.08 6.21 9.52
N VAL A 173 0.35 4.95 9.85
CA VAL A 173 -0.48 3.78 9.54
C VAL A 173 -0.89 3.16 10.87
N LYS A 174 -2.14 3.34 11.27
CA LYS A 174 -2.60 2.98 12.62
C LYS A 174 -3.98 2.33 12.64
N GLY A 175 -4.13 1.29 13.47
CA GLY A 175 -5.45 0.72 13.76
C GLY A 175 -6.06 -0.10 12.62
N ASN A 176 -5.31 -0.33 11.54
CA ASN A 176 -5.86 -1.02 10.36
C ASN A 176 -5.92 -2.52 10.60
N VAL A 177 -6.95 -3.16 10.05
CA VAL A 177 -7.16 -4.61 10.07
C VAL A 177 -7.04 -5.15 8.65
N ILE A 178 -6.16 -6.13 8.43
CA ILE A 178 -5.95 -6.79 7.15
C ILE A 178 -6.18 -8.29 7.33
N LEU A 179 -7.19 -8.83 6.64
CA LEU A 179 -7.60 -10.22 6.68
C LEU A 179 -7.49 -10.80 5.27
N GLY A 180 -6.40 -11.53 4.98
CA GLY A 180 -6.15 -12.07 3.65
C GLY A 180 -7.16 -13.14 3.20
N GLN A 181 -7.75 -13.89 4.13
CA GLN A 181 -8.84 -14.86 3.89
C GLN A 181 -8.66 -15.76 2.64
N GLY A 182 -7.42 -16.17 2.35
CA GLY A 182 -7.11 -17.06 1.23
C GLY A 182 -6.95 -16.36 -0.13
N ALA A 183 -7.12 -15.03 -0.22
CA ALA A 183 -6.84 -14.29 -1.44
C ALA A 183 -5.37 -14.44 -1.87
N LYS A 184 -5.16 -14.68 -3.17
CA LYS A 184 -3.82 -14.75 -3.75
C LYS A 184 -3.16 -13.37 -3.68
N GLN A 185 -1.85 -13.31 -3.44
CA GLN A 185 -1.09 -12.05 -3.40
C GLN A 185 -1.56 -11.07 -2.30
N ALA A 186 -2.41 -11.50 -1.35
CA ALA A 186 -2.73 -10.71 -0.18
C ALA A 186 -1.47 -10.47 0.65
N GLN A 187 -1.15 -9.22 0.94
CA GLN A 187 0.03 -8.80 1.70
C GLN A 187 -0.41 -7.88 2.83
N GLY A 188 0.37 -7.82 3.91
CA GLY A 188 0.06 -6.93 5.03
C GLY A 188 0.51 -5.49 4.75
N LEU A 189 1.64 -5.11 5.35
CA LEU A 189 2.17 -3.75 5.32
C LEU A 189 3.53 -3.71 4.62
N ARG A 190 3.74 -2.74 3.74
CA ARG A 190 5.03 -2.46 3.12
C ARG A 190 5.40 -1.00 3.29
N MET A 191 6.67 -0.72 3.58
CA MET A 191 7.11 0.65 3.86
C MET A 191 8.52 0.97 3.39
N SER A 192 8.65 2.20 2.89
CA SER A 192 9.87 2.89 2.54
C SER A 192 9.87 4.30 3.16
N GLY A 193 11.01 4.99 3.13
CA GLY A 193 11.11 6.38 3.59
C GLY A 193 11.19 6.55 5.12
N ALA A 194 11.25 7.81 5.57
CA ALA A 194 11.72 8.14 6.92
C ALA A 194 10.62 8.59 7.88
N ASN A 195 10.88 8.46 9.19
CA ASN A 195 10.02 8.98 10.28
C ASN A 195 8.57 8.47 10.25
N ASN A 196 8.30 7.34 9.61
CA ASN A 196 6.96 6.78 9.54
C ASN A 196 6.58 6.13 10.88
N THR A 197 5.30 6.16 11.22
CA THR A 197 4.73 5.52 12.41
C THR A 197 3.72 4.45 11.99
N VAL A 198 4.01 3.19 12.30
CA VAL A 198 3.21 2.02 11.94
C VAL A 198 2.85 1.26 13.22
N VAL A 199 1.67 1.53 13.76
CA VAL A 199 1.31 1.08 15.11
C VAL A 199 -0.09 0.52 15.23
N GLN A 200 -0.29 -0.45 16.12
CA GLN A 200 -1.63 -0.97 16.43
C GLN A 200 -2.38 -1.48 15.19
N ASN A 201 -1.68 -2.12 14.24
CA ASN A 201 -2.33 -2.78 13.11
C ASN A 201 -2.47 -4.28 13.37
N PHE A 202 -3.52 -4.90 12.85
CA PHE A 202 -3.74 -6.34 12.85
C PHE A 202 -3.61 -6.88 11.43
N VAL A 203 -2.76 -7.88 11.20
CA VAL A 203 -2.62 -8.54 9.90
C VAL A 203 -2.74 -10.04 10.09
N SER A 204 -3.60 -10.68 9.30
CA SER A 204 -3.75 -12.12 9.30
C SER A 204 -4.03 -12.72 7.94
N GLY A 205 -3.54 -13.94 7.70
CA GLY A 205 -3.90 -14.73 6.52
C GLY A 205 -3.28 -14.25 5.21
N THR A 206 -2.17 -13.51 5.28
CA THR A 206 -1.47 -12.92 4.12
C THR A 206 -0.22 -13.73 3.73
N GLU A 207 0.35 -13.44 2.57
CA GLU A 207 1.64 -13.99 2.14
C GLU A 207 2.79 -13.46 3.01
N TYR A 208 2.78 -12.17 3.32
CA TYR A 208 3.76 -11.52 4.21
C TYR A 208 3.05 -10.61 5.21
N GLY A 209 3.61 -10.50 6.42
CA GLY A 209 3.12 -9.62 7.47
C GLY A 209 3.54 -8.17 7.24
N ILE A 210 4.75 -7.83 7.66
CA ILE A 210 5.34 -6.49 7.52
C ILE A 210 6.68 -6.60 6.79
N ARG A 211 6.82 -5.85 5.69
CA ARG A 211 8.07 -5.73 4.93
C ARG A 211 8.64 -4.32 5.02
N VAL A 212 9.82 -4.21 5.62
CA VAL A 212 10.57 -2.95 5.75
C VAL A 212 11.65 -2.93 4.68
N SER A 213 11.45 -2.13 3.64
CA SER A 213 12.30 -2.19 2.44
C SER A 213 13.69 -1.59 2.65
N ALA A 214 14.68 -2.17 1.97
CA ALA A 214 15.93 -1.51 1.65
C ALA A 214 15.67 -0.30 0.74
N GLY A 215 16.63 0.60 0.67
CA GLY A 215 16.57 1.77 -0.22
C GLY A 215 17.78 1.90 -1.11
N GLU A 216 17.68 2.85 -2.03
CA GLU A 216 18.73 3.12 -3.00
C GLU A 216 19.79 4.08 -2.47
N TYR A 217 21.05 3.75 -2.73
CA TYR A 217 22.15 4.70 -2.64
C TYR A 217 22.27 5.48 -3.95
N ILE A 218 22.08 6.80 -3.89
CA ILE A 218 22.13 7.69 -5.06
C ILE A 218 23.26 8.74 -4.97
N GLY A 219 24.13 8.65 -3.95
CA GLY A 219 25.19 9.63 -3.72
C GLY A 219 26.31 9.59 -4.76
N SER A 220 26.55 8.42 -5.36
CA SER A 220 27.48 8.21 -6.47
C SER A 220 27.19 6.87 -7.15
N ALA A 221 27.75 6.67 -8.34
CA ALA A 221 27.80 5.36 -8.97
C ALA A 221 28.76 4.45 -8.20
N LEU A 222 28.26 3.32 -7.73
CA LEU A 222 29.01 2.20 -7.14
C LEU A 222 29.41 1.18 -8.21
N THR A 223 28.73 1.20 -9.35
CA THR A 223 28.94 0.29 -10.48
C THR A 223 28.86 1.08 -11.80
N PRO A 224 29.49 0.59 -12.89
CA PRO A 224 29.35 1.21 -14.22
C PRO A 224 27.94 1.16 -14.81
N ASP A 225 27.10 0.21 -14.36
CA ASP A 225 25.75 -0.01 -14.90
C ASP A 225 24.70 0.94 -14.28
N TYR A 226 25.03 1.60 -13.17
CA TYR A 226 24.10 2.50 -12.49
C TYR A 226 23.80 3.73 -13.35
N GLN A 227 22.51 4.03 -13.50
CA GLN A 227 22.01 5.23 -14.16
C GLN A 227 21.11 5.99 -13.18
N PRO A 228 21.45 7.24 -12.81
CA PRO A 228 20.67 8.00 -11.85
C PRO A 228 19.28 8.35 -12.41
N HIS A 229 18.27 8.30 -11.56
CA HIS A 229 16.92 8.73 -11.90
C HIS A 229 16.77 10.23 -11.64
N ASN A 230 17.00 11.04 -12.67
CA ASN A 230 16.88 12.50 -12.56
C ASN A 230 15.45 12.96 -12.86
N LYS A 231 14.98 13.94 -12.08
CA LYS A 231 13.68 14.59 -12.25
C LYS A 231 13.89 16.09 -12.10
N ASP A 232 13.59 16.84 -13.15
CA ASP A 232 13.73 18.31 -13.17
C ASP A 232 13.00 18.97 -11.99
N ARG A 233 11.83 18.44 -11.63
CA ARG A 233 11.03 18.93 -10.50
C ARG A 233 11.67 18.69 -9.12
N ALA A 234 12.62 17.76 -9.03
CA ALA A 234 13.38 17.49 -7.81
C ALA A 234 14.63 18.38 -7.69
N SER A 235 14.97 19.14 -8.75
CA SER A 235 16.14 20.01 -8.76
C SER A 235 16.00 21.15 -7.75
N SER A 236 17.04 21.36 -6.96
CA SER A 236 17.11 22.44 -5.97
C SER A 236 18.57 22.79 -5.65
N ASN A 237 18.80 23.85 -4.86
CA ASN A 237 20.15 24.21 -4.40
C ASN A 237 20.88 23.08 -3.65
N LYS A 238 20.13 22.09 -3.11
CA LYS A 238 20.67 20.93 -2.38
C LYS A 238 20.63 19.62 -3.19
N ASN A 239 20.03 19.66 -4.38
CA ASN A 239 19.90 18.53 -5.29
C ASN A 239 19.96 19.06 -6.73
N THR A 240 21.13 19.52 -7.18
CA THR A 240 21.25 20.26 -8.46
C THR A 240 20.83 19.41 -9.66
N GLU A 241 21.20 18.14 -9.66
CA GLU A 241 20.89 17.16 -10.71
C GLU A 241 19.45 16.65 -10.65
N GLY A 242 18.71 16.94 -9.58
CA GLY A 242 17.36 16.41 -9.39
C GLY A 242 17.32 14.89 -9.24
N THR A 243 18.41 14.27 -8.77
CA THR A 243 18.48 12.82 -8.57
C THR A 243 17.52 12.40 -7.46
N VAL A 244 16.68 11.41 -7.73
CA VAL A 244 15.73 10.85 -6.76
C VAL A 244 15.89 9.34 -6.67
N THR A 245 15.49 8.78 -5.53
CA THR A 245 15.39 7.33 -5.39
C THR A 245 14.15 6.79 -6.10
N SER A 246 14.20 5.60 -6.68
CA SER A 246 12.98 4.82 -6.93
C SER A 246 12.41 4.30 -5.61
N TYR A 247 13.26 3.93 -4.64
CA TYR A 247 12.88 3.46 -3.31
C TYR A 247 13.71 4.16 -2.21
N PRO A 248 13.09 5.04 -1.40
CA PRO A 248 13.81 5.73 -0.33
C PRO A 248 14.11 4.78 0.84
N GLN A 249 15.33 4.86 1.38
CA GLN A 249 15.74 4.08 2.55
C GLN A 249 14.79 4.32 3.73
N VAL A 250 14.44 3.24 4.42
CA VAL A 250 13.72 3.34 5.69
C VAL A 250 14.65 3.86 6.78
N LYS A 251 14.26 4.96 7.44
CA LYS A 251 14.97 5.53 8.59
C LYS A 251 14.00 5.94 9.68
N LYS A 252 14.35 5.75 10.95
CA LYS A 252 13.54 6.27 12.06
C LYS A 252 12.07 5.81 11.99
N LEU A 253 11.85 4.58 11.55
CA LEU A 253 10.54 3.95 11.57
C LEU A 253 10.18 3.62 13.00
N MET A 254 8.97 3.96 13.44
CA MET A 254 8.37 3.41 14.65
C MET A 254 7.40 2.32 14.25
N LEU A 255 7.73 1.07 14.56
CA LEU A 255 6.90 -0.11 14.30
C LEU A 255 6.55 -0.73 15.65
N ALA A 256 5.35 -0.46 16.15
CA ALA A 256 5.01 -0.84 17.51
C ALA A 256 3.57 -1.30 17.76
N ASN A 257 3.41 -2.25 18.68
CA ASN A 257 2.11 -2.77 19.11
C ASN A 257 1.27 -3.36 17.97
N ASN A 258 1.90 -3.84 16.89
CA ASN A 258 1.20 -4.54 15.81
C ASN A 258 1.01 -6.02 16.17
N VAL A 259 -0.05 -6.64 15.65
CA VAL A 259 -0.33 -8.07 15.79
C VAL A 259 -0.34 -8.71 14.41
N ILE A 260 0.52 -9.70 14.18
CA ILE A 260 0.66 -10.40 12.91
C ILE A 260 0.45 -11.90 13.14
N ALA A 261 -0.48 -12.51 12.42
CA ALA A 261 -0.85 -13.92 12.56
C ALA A 261 -1.02 -14.60 11.20
N ASN A 262 -0.95 -15.94 11.15
CA ASN A 262 -1.33 -16.73 9.97
C ASN A 262 -0.74 -16.26 8.63
N VAL A 263 0.50 -15.79 8.67
CA VAL A 263 1.23 -15.43 7.45
C VAL A 263 1.91 -16.66 6.88
N LYS A 264 1.99 -16.75 5.55
CA LYS A 264 2.66 -17.87 4.86
C LYS A 264 4.19 -17.72 4.86
N GLY A 265 4.66 -16.51 4.60
CA GLY A 265 6.07 -16.11 4.66
C GLY A 265 6.43 -15.57 6.05
N SER A 266 7.33 -14.59 6.10
CA SER A 266 7.74 -13.97 7.37
C SER A 266 6.71 -12.96 7.88
N CYS A 267 6.58 -12.91 9.21
CA CYS A 267 5.79 -11.87 9.87
C CYS A 267 6.48 -10.50 9.80
N LEU A 268 7.81 -10.49 9.92
CA LEU A 268 8.64 -9.30 9.78
C LEU A 268 9.83 -9.60 8.87
N GLU A 269 9.98 -8.82 7.80
CA GLU A 269 11.14 -8.84 6.91
C GLU A 269 11.86 -7.48 6.95
N MET A 270 13.08 -7.46 7.50
CA MET A 270 13.91 -6.26 7.58
C MET A 270 14.87 -6.16 6.40
N GLY A 271 14.85 -5.05 5.67
CA GLY A 271 15.68 -4.86 4.48
C GLY A 271 15.19 -5.70 3.30
N SER A 272 13.87 -5.76 3.13
CA SER A 272 13.25 -6.38 1.96
C SER A 272 13.79 -5.75 0.69
N ASP A 273 13.92 -6.52 -0.39
CA ASP A 273 14.41 -6.00 -1.68
C ASP A 273 15.88 -5.52 -1.66
N PHE A 274 16.69 -5.87 -0.64
CA PHE A 274 18.13 -5.61 -0.65
C PHE A 274 18.79 -6.25 -1.88
N LYS A 275 19.58 -5.46 -2.62
CA LYS A 275 20.21 -5.79 -3.90
C LYS A 275 19.23 -6.22 -5.00
N LYS A 276 17.94 -5.91 -4.86
CA LYS A 276 16.99 -6.08 -5.95
C LYS A 276 17.43 -5.23 -7.13
N HIS A 277 17.48 -5.86 -8.32
CA HIS A 277 17.97 -5.25 -9.56
C HIS A 277 19.43 -4.74 -9.52
N TRP A 278 20.24 -5.19 -8.56
CA TRP A 278 21.70 -4.97 -8.58
C TRP A 278 22.32 -5.60 -9.85
N PRO A 279 23.30 -4.94 -10.51
CA PRO A 279 23.96 -3.69 -10.14
C PRO A 279 23.30 -2.40 -10.67
N ALA A 280 22.21 -2.49 -11.44
CA ALA A 280 21.58 -1.35 -12.10
C ALA A 280 20.82 -0.45 -11.12
N GLU A 281 20.11 -1.03 -10.15
CA GLU A 281 19.53 -0.32 -9.01
C GLU A 281 20.40 -0.58 -7.78
N GLN A 282 20.93 0.49 -7.18
CA GLN A 282 21.82 0.42 -6.03
C GLN A 282 21.00 0.29 -4.72
N MET A 283 20.10 -0.69 -4.67
CA MET A 283 19.21 -1.04 -3.54
C MET A 283 19.99 -1.63 -2.35
N VAL A 284 20.96 -0.89 -1.83
CA VAL A 284 21.98 -1.39 -0.89
C VAL A 284 21.91 -0.73 0.49
N LEU A 285 20.97 0.19 0.70
CA LEU A 285 20.80 0.85 1.99
C LEU A 285 19.78 0.08 2.85
N LEU A 286 20.26 -0.67 3.83
CA LEU A 286 19.40 -1.37 4.79
C LEU A 286 18.66 -0.39 5.72
N PRO A 287 17.48 -0.75 6.27
CA PRO A 287 16.78 0.08 7.25
C PRO A 287 17.66 0.45 8.45
N GLU A 288 17.56 1.69 8.93
CA GLU A 288 18.37 2.15 10.07
C GLU A 288 17.61 3.03 11.06
N ASP A 289 18.20 3.19 12.25
CA ASP A 289 17.72 4.09 13.31
C ASP A 289 16.24 3.87 13.70
N SER A 290 15.70 2.67 13.46
CA SER A 290 14.28 2.37 13.62
C SER A 290 13.98 1.63 14.91
N ASP A 291 12.80 1.86 15.47
CA ASP A 291 12.27 1.23 16.67
C ASP A 291 11.23 0.17 16.32
N ILE A 292 11.53 -1.09 16.64
CA ILE A 292 10.62 -2.23 16.49
C ILE A 292 10.27 -2.72 17.89
N MET A 293 9.08 -2.35 18.38
CA MET A 293 8.75 -2.49 19.80
C MET A 293 7.39 -3.13 20.08
N ASN A 294 7.33 -4.05 21.04
CA ASN A 294 6.07 -4.58 21.59
C ASN A 294 5.12 -5.18 20.55
N ASN A 295 5.65 -5.66 19.43
CA ASN A 295 4.84 -6.33 18.42
C ASN A 295 4.62 -7.80 18.81
N ARG A 296 3.44 -8.33 18.48
CA ARG A 296 3.07 -9.72 18.70
C ARG A 296 3.04 -10.44 17.36
N PHE A 297 3.90 -11.44 17.22
CA PHE A 297 3.99 -12.27 16.03
C PHE A 297 3.54 -13.69 16.39
N ILE A 298 2.55 -14.20 15.68
CA ILE A 298 1.87 -15.44 16.04
C ILE A 298 2.18 -16.47 14.94
N ASN A 299 3.02 -17.45 15.29
CA ASN A 299 3.56 -18.41 14.35
C ASN A 299 2.63 -19.61 14.11
N THR A 300 1.67 -19.48 13.23
CA THR A 300 0.73 -20.57 12.91
C THR A 300 1.12 -21.36 11.65
N THR A 301 2.23 -21.01 11.01
CA THR A 301 2.79 -21.71 9.84
C THR A 301 4.25 -22.10 10.12
N PRO A 302 4.73 -23.30 9.74
CA PRO A 302 6.14 -23.64 9.86
C PRO A 302 7.03 -22.68 9.04
N GLY A 303 8.01 -22.04 9.67
CA GLY A 303 8.86 -21.08 8.97
C GLY A 303 9.62 -20.13 9.89
N ALA A 304 10.34 -19.18 9.29
CA ALA A 304 10.93 -18.07 10.03
C ALA A 304 9.88 -16.96 10.20
N VAL A 305 9.71 -16.50 11.42
CA VAL A 305 8.79 -15.40 11.77
C VAL A 305 9.44 -14.05 11.51
N VAL A 306 10.73 -13.95 11.81
CA VAL A 306 11.52 -12.74 11.60
C VAL A 306 12.69 -13.08 10.69
N GLU A 307 12.81 -12.33 9.61
CA GLU A 307 13.88 -12.45 8.63
C GLU A 307 14.46 -11.07 8.32
N GLY A 308 15.66 -11.04 7.74
CA GLY A 308 16.18 -9.80 7.21
C GLY A 308 17.50 -9.95 6.47
N SER A 309 17.80 -8.94 5.68
CA SER A 309 19.01 -8.84 4.88
C SER A 309 20.18 -8.33 5.72
N LEU A 310 21.37 -8.91 5.50
CA LEU A 310 22.63 -8.48 6.11
C LEU A 310 23.57 -7.90 5.05
N PRO A 311 24.48 -6.99 5.42
CA PRO A 311 25.58 -6.60 4.54
C PRO A 311 26.38 -7.83 4.14
N ASP A 312 26.71 -7.96 2.85
CA ASP A 312 27.42 -9.13 2.32
C ASP A 312 28.95 -8.99 2.33
N GLY A 313 29.47 -7.83 2.78
CA GLY A 313 30.89 -7.49 2.80
C GLY A 313 31.54 -7.34 1.42
N LYS A 314 30.80 -7.59 0.33
CA LYS A 314 31.28 -7.57 -1.06
C LYS A 314 30.77 -6.35 -1.81
N THR A 315 29.59 -5.87 -1.44
CA THR A 315 28.99 -4.68 -2.01
C THR A 315 29.87 -3.47 -1.67
N PRO A 316 30.30 -2.66 -2.65
CA PRO A 316 31.19 -1.53 -2.42
C PRO A 316 30.42 -0.39 -1.72
N MET A 317 30.26 -0.52 -0.40
CA MET A 317 29.50 0.43 0.42
C MET A 317 30.30 1.70 0.75
N GLY A 318 31.58 1.78 0.40
CA GLY A 318 32.42 2.97 0.66
C GLY A 318 32.39 3.39 2.13
N SER A 319 32.14 4.68 2.39
CA SER A 319 32.02 5.27 3.73
C SER A 319 30.58 5.29 4.28
N ILE A 320 29.65 4.56 3.64
CA ILE A 320 28.25 4.52 4.09
C ILE A 320 28.19 3.84 5.46
N THR A 321 27.93 4.63 6.50
CA THR A 321 27.69 4.16 7.85
C THR A 321 26.19 4.04 8.08
N THR A 322 25.77 2.97 8.77
CA THR A 322 24.36 2.77 9.15
C THR A 322 24.21 2.78 10.67
N LYS A 323 23.11 3.32 11.16
CA LYS A 323 22.75 3.27 12.57
C LYS A 323 21.99 1.97 12.88
N PRO A 324 22.29 1.30 14.01
CA PRO A 324 21.56 0.09 14.37
C PRO A 324 20.07 0.39 14.61
N ASN A 325 19.23 -0.58 14.27
CA ASN A 325 17.83 -0.60 14.68
C ASN A 325 17.71 -1.11 16.12
N ARG A 326 16.61 -0.78 16.78
CA ARG A 326 16.33 -1.11 18.18
C ARG A 326 15.13 -2.04 18.24
N TYR A 327 15.31 -3.20 18.87
CA TYR A 327 14.27 -4.21 19.04
C TYR A 327 14.00 -4.38 20.53
N LYS A 328 12.75 -4.25 20.96
CA LYS A 328 12.41 -4.33 22.39
C LYS A 328 11.01 -4.88 22.63
N GLY A 329 10.89 -5.85 23.53
CA GLY A 329 9.59 -6.31 24.03
C GLY A 329 8.72 -7.00 22.98
N ASN A 330 9.26 -7.40 21.84
CA ASN A 330 8.50 -8.14 20.84
C ASN A 330 8.31 -9.58 21.30
N THR A 331 7.17 -10.17 20.96
CA THR A 331 6.84 -11.55 21.34
C THR A 331 6.56 -12.37 20.11
N ILE A 332 7.10 -13.59 20.07
CA ILE A 332 6.72 -14.64 19.12
C ILE A 332 5.93 -15.69 19.91
N LEU A 333 4.67 -15.92 19.53
CA LEU A 333 3.89 -17.02 20.07
C LEU A 333 4.06 -18.26 19.19
N GLY A 334 4.31 -19.41 19.81
CA GLY A 334 4.57 -20.69 19.14
C GLY A 334 6.05 -21.02 19.03
N ASP A 335 6.41 -21.81 18.03
CA ASP A 335 7.76 -22.34 17.78
C ASP A 335 8.54 -21.56 16.71
N GLY A 336 8.11 -20.33 16.44
CA GLY A 336 8.65 -19.49 15.38
C GLY A 336 10.14 -19.15 15.55
N LYS A 337 10.87 -19.13 14.42
CA LYS A 337 12.31 -18.86 14.42
C LYS A 337 12.63 -17.42 14.02
N ILE A 338 13.68 -16.88 14.63
CA ILE A 338 14.32 -15.62 14.23
C ILE A 338 15.52 -15.98 13.36
N LYS A 339 15.49 -15.58 12.08
CA LYS A 339 16.61 -15.70 11.13
C LYS A 339 17.17 -14.32 10.79
N TYR A 340 17.38 -13.52 11.82
CA TYR A 340 17.94 -12.18 11.68
C TYR A 340 18.67 -11.79 12.96
N PRO A 341 19.99 -12.05 13.06
CA PRO A 341 20.77 -11.83 14.28
C PRO A 341 20.62 -10.43 14.91
N PRO A 342 20.54 -9.32 14.15
CA PRO A 342 20.35 -8.00 14.73
C PRO A 342 19.06 -7.84 15.58
N ALA A 343 18.07 -8.70 15.38
CA ALA A 343 16.81 -8.67 16.13
C ALA A 343 16.78 -9.63 17.34
N GLU A 344 17.65 -10.63 17.43
CA GLU A 344 17.52 -11.77 18.36
C GLU A 344 17.23 -11.34 19.82
N ASN A 345 17.99 -10.37 20.34
CA ASN A 345 17.86 -9.93 21.74
C ASN A 345 16.60 -9.11 22.04
N GLY A 346 15.86 -8.67 21.02
CA GLY A 346 14.67 -7.84 21.18
C GLY A 346 13.34 -8.60 21.18
N PHE A 347 13.41 -9.94 21.12
CA PHE A 347 12.27 -10.83 20.98
C PHE A 347 12.27 -11.88 22.09
N LYS A 348 11.08 -12.23 22.56
CA LYS A 348 10.84 -13.37 23.44
C LYS A 348 9.95 -14.38 22.71
N VAL A 349 10.38 -15.63 22.67
CA VAL A 349 9.55 -16.74 22.17
C VAL A 349 8.78 -17.33 23.36
N GLU A 350 7.47 -17.45 23.21
CA GLU A 350 6.56 -17.97 24.24
C GLU A 350 5.65 -19.04 23.65
N PRO A 351 5.26 -20.07 24.42
CA PRO A 351 4.26 -21.03 23.97
C PRO A 351 2.90 -20.34 23.78
N TYR A 352 2.02 -20.98 23.00
CA TYR A 352 0.63 -20.56 22.90
C TYR A 352 -0.05 -20.58 24.27
N PRO A 353 -0.73 -19.50 24.69
CA PRO A 353 -1.67 -19.56 25.80
C PRO A 353 -2.76 -20.61 25.54
N SER A 354 -3.17 -21.35 26.57
CA SER A 354 -4.18 -22.43 26.43
C SER A 354 -5.54 -21.97 25.89
N ASN A 355 -5.87 -20.69 26.05
CA ASN A 355 -7.08 -20.05 25.54
C ASN A 355 -6.82 -19.11 24.36
N TRP A 356 -5.69 -19.27 23.67
CA TRP A 356 -5.38 -18.46 22.50
C TRP A 356 -6.34 -18.79 21.35
N SER A 357 -6.79 -17.75 20.66
CA SER A 357 -7.46 -17.86 19.37
C SER A 357 -7.25 -16.57 18.59
N GLU A 358 -7.18 -16.66 17.27
CA GLU A 358 -7.12 -15.48 16.41
C GLU A 358 -8.31 -14.55 16.65
N LYS A 359 -9.51 -15.12 16.86
CA LYS A 359 -10.72 -14.35 17.19
C LYS A 359 -10.53 -13.47 18.43
N LYS A 360 -9.83 -13.97 19.45
CA LYS A 360 -9.53 -13.22 20.67
C LYS A 360 -8.50 -12.12 20.41
N GLU A 361 -7.47 -12.38 19.61
CA GLU A 361 -6.51 -11.35 19.20
C GLU A 361 -7.22 -10.23 18.42
N LEU A 362 -8.05 -10.61 17.45
CA LEU A 362 -8.85 -9.72 16.61
C LEU A 362 -9.87 -8.91 17.41
N SER A 363 -10.41 -9.44 18.51
CA SER A 363 -11.39 -8.71 19.36
C SER A 363 -10.85 -7.44 20.02
N ASN A 364 -9.53 -7.21 20.00
CA ASN A 364 -8.92 -5.95 20.45
C ASN A 364 -8.92 -4.87 19.35
N PHE A 365 -9.43 -5.18 18.16
CA PHE A 365 -9.47 -4.30 16.99
C PHE A 365 -10.90 -4.13 16.50
N THR A 366 -11.18 -2.97 15.90
CA THR A 366 -12.45 -2.73 15.22
C THR A 366 -12.36 -3.27 13.79
N VAL A 367 -13.15 -4.30 13.50
CA VAL A 367 -13.30 -4.85 12.15
C VAL A 367 -14.57 -4.27 11.54
N LEU A 368 -14.43 -3.48 10.47
CA LEU A 368 -15.57 -2.90 9.78
C LEU A 368 -16.30 -3.98 8.98
N THR A 369 -17.62 -3.91 9.05
CA THR A 369 -18.54 -4.73 8.29
C THR A 369 -19.20 -3.90 7.20
N PRO A 370 -19.86 -4.54 6.23
CA PRO A 370 -20.62 -3.82 5.21
C PRO A 370 -21.68 -2.85 5.78
N GLN A 371 -22.17 -3.03 7.01
CA GLN A 371 -23.13 -2.15 7.68
C GLN A 371 -22.49 -0.85 8.21
N ASP A 372 -21.18 -0.85 8.45
CA ASP A 372 -20.48 0.29 9.07
C ASP A 372 -20.04 1.35 8.05
N VAL A 373 -20.17 1.07 6.75
CA VAL A 373 -19.59 1.87 5.67
C VAL A 373 -20.50 2.02 4.46
N GLY A 374 -20.19 3.01 3.64
CA GLY A 374 -20.90 3.31 2.41
C GLY A 374 -22.23 4.06 2.64
N PRO A 375 -23.00 4.30 1.58
CA PRO A 375 -24.22 5.08 1.68
C PRO A 375 -25.29 4.35 2.48
N ALA A 376 -25.99 5.04 3.38
CA ALA A 376 -27.08 4.46 4.15
C ALA A 376 -28.18 3.83 3.28
N TRP A 377 -28.45 4.41 2.11
CA TRP A 377 -29.42 3.85 1.16
C TRP A 377 -28.92 2.54 0.50
N VAL A 378 -27.61 2.38 0.29
CA VAL A 378 -27.02 1.10 -0.18
C VAL A 378 -27.09 0.06 0.93
N VAL A 379 -26.81 0.43 2.18
CA VAL A 379 -26.98 -0.46 3.36
C VAL A 379 -28.43 -0.97 3.42
N ALA A 380 -29.42 -0.07 3.39
CA ALA A 380 -30.83 -0.44 3.45
C ALA A 380 -31.26 -1.34 2.28
N LEU A 381 -30.79 -1.08 1.06
CA LEU A 381 -31.10 -1.94 -0.09
C LEU A 381 -30.49 -3.33 0.05
N ARG A 382 -29.27 -3.45 0.58
CA ARG A 382 -28.63 -4.76 0.83
C ARG A 382 -29.34 -5.56 1.91
N GLU A 383 -29.70 -4.93 3.02
CA GLU A 383 -30.48 -5.56 4.10
C GLU A 383 -31.84 -6.08 3.59
N ALA A 384 -32.48 -5.31 2.70
CA ALA A 384 -33.72 -5.72 2.04
C ALA A 384 -33.52 -6.75 0.92
N LYS A 385 -32.29 -7.18 0.62
CA LYS A 385 -31.92 -8.04 -0.53
C LYS A 385 -32.37 -7.47 -1.88
N LYS A 386 -32.33 -6.14 -2.02
CA LYS A 386 -32.73 -5.35 -3.19
C LYS A 386 -31.55 -4.62 -3.85
N PHE A 387 -30.32 -5.09 -3.62
CA PHE A 387 -29.12 -4.55 -4.25
C PHE A 387 -28.40 -5.64 -5.07
N PRO A 388 -29.02 -6.12 -6.18
CA PRO A 388 -28.56 -7.30 -6.91
C PRO A 388 -27.17 -7.16 -7.55
N MET A 389 -26.65 -5.93 -7.64
CA MET A 389 -25.32 -5.63 -8.19
C MET A 389 -24.17 -5.85 -7.21
N GLU A 390 -24.42 -6.14 -5.93
CA GLU A 390 -23.36 -6.33 -4.92
C GLU A 390 -22.39 -7.45 -5.33
N ASP A 391 -22.95 -8.60 -5.70
CA ASP A 391 -22.19 -9.81 -6.07
C ASP A 391 -22.05 -9.98 -7.59
N ASP A 392 -22.58 -9.06 -8.39
CA ASP A 392 -22.39 -9.06 -9.85
C ASP A 392 -20.89 -8.91 -10.18
N ARG A 393 -20.30 -9.94 -10.79
CA ARG A 393 -18.88 -9.95 -11.20
C ARG A 393 -18.69 -9.78 -12.71
N SER A 394 -19.68 -9.25 -13.44
CA SER A 394 -19.58 -8.99 -14.89
C SER A 394 -18.44 -8.05 -15.28
N CYS A 395 -17.92 -7.25 -14.35
CA CYS A 395 -16.75 -6.39 -14.55
C CYS A 395 -15.41 -7.13 -14.50
N TYR A 396 -15.38 -8.36 -13.98
CA TYR A 396 -14.20 -9.20 -14.01
C TYR A 396 -13.98 -9.71 -15.43
N PRO A 397 -12.72 -9.80 -15.90
CA PRO A 397 -12.42 -10.55 -17.11
C PRO A 397 -13.03 -11.95 -17.00
N ALA A 398 -13.62 -12.46 -18.09
CA ALA A 398 -14.10 -13.85 -18.13
C ALA A 398 -12.95 -14.74 -17.64
N ASP A 399 -13.21 -15.57 -16.62
CA ASP A 399 -12.21 -16.35 -15.91
C ASP A 399 -11.12 -16.86 -16.86
N GLU A 400 -9.96 -16.18 -16.87
CA GLU A 400 -8.74 -16.81 -17.33
C GLU A 400 -8.40 -17.82 -16.25
N GLY A 401 -9.11 -18.96 -16.31
CA GLY A 401 -8.92 -20.08 -15.41
C GLY A 401 -7.43 -20.30 -15.27
N THR A 402 -6.97 -20.25 -14.02
CA THR A 402 -5.66 -20.68 -13.52
C THR A 402 -4.82 -21.41 -14.58
N LYS A 403 -4.22 -20.66 -15.50
CA LYS A 403 -3.16 -21.17 -16.36
C LYS A 403 -1.88 -20.73 -15.70
N ASP A 404 -1.36 -21.67 -14.93
CA ASP A 404 0.06 -21.78 -14.63
C ASP A 404 0.85 -21.43 -15.90
N LYS A 405 1.46 -20.24 -15.92
CA LYS A 405 2.52 -19.91 -16.87
C LYS A 405 3.72 -19.46 -16.07
N GLY A 406 4.39 -20.47 -15.49
CA GLY A 406 5.82 -20.43 -15.41
C GLY A 406 6.42 -20.18 -16.80
N SER A 407 7.47 -19.37 -16.82
CA SER A 407 8.40 -19.15 -17.93
C SER A 407 7.97 -18.19 -19.07
N LYS A 408 8.82 -17.16 -19.19
CA LYS A 408 9.27 -16.43 -20.39
C LYS A 408 8.36 -15.32 -20.93
N ASP A 409 8.73 -14.08 -20.56
CA ASP A 409 8.82 -12.99 -21.52
C ASP A 409 10.18 -12.28 -21.39
N LYS A 410 11.13 -12.76 -22.18
CA LYS A 410 12.38 -12.08 -22.54
C LYS A 410 12.46 -12.11 -24.07
N SER A 411 11.75 -11.23 -24.74
CA SER A 411 12.07 -10.81 -26.09
C SER A 411 11.11 -9.73 -26.52
N ASP A 412 11.52 -8.47 -26.36
CA ASP A 412 11.17 -7.40 -27.30
C ASP A 412 12.03 -6.17 -26.98
N LYS A 413 13.32 -6.27 -27.32
CA LYS A 413 14.23 -5.11 -27.42
C LYS A 413 15.51 -5.44 -28.18
N VAL A 414 15.41 -6.05 -29.36
CA VAL A 414 16.50 -5.97 -30.36
C VAL A 414 15.87 -5.99 -31.75
N LYS A 415 15.79 -4.82 -32.40
CA LYS A 415 15.96 -4.61 -33.84
C LYS A 415 15.61 -3.17 -34.19
N LYS A 416 16.63 -2.31 -34.21
CA LYS A 416 16.79 -1.19 -35.16
C LYS A 416 18.14 -0.53 -34.93
N LYS A 417 19.12 -0.95 -35.73
CA LYS A 417 20.25 -0.16 -36.27
C LYS A 417 21.09 -1.13 -37.12
N LYS A 418 20.80 -1.13 -38.42
CA LYS A 418 21.82 -1.29 -39.45
C LYS A 418 22.06 0.10 -40.01
#